data_AF-A0A7J7YW09-F1
#
_entry.id   AF-A0A7J7YW09-F1
#
_cell.length_a   1.000
_cell.length_b   1.000
_cell.length_c   1.000
_cell.angle_alpha   90.00
_cell.angle_beta   90.00
_cell.angle_gamma   90.00
#
_symmetry.space_group_name_H-M   'P 1'
#
loop_
_entity.id
_entity.type
_entity.pdbx_description
1 polymer ?
#
loop_
_entity_poly.entity_id
_entity_poly.type
_entity_poly.pdbx_seq_one_letter_code
_entity_poly.pdbx_strand_id
1 'polypeptide(L)'
;MSAAEAGGVFRRAQGRTLDAFPAEQEREWKGPFYFIQGADPQFGLMKAWSTGDCDNGGDEWEQEIRLTEQAIQAINKLNPKPRFFVLCGDLIHAMPGMPWRKEQTKDLQRVLRNVDRDIPLVLVSGNHDVGNVPTPETIAEFQETWGDDYFSFWVGGVLFLVLNSQFLYDASRCPTLKQAQDQWLDQQLSTAGQQKCQHAIVFQHIPLFLQSIDEDDDYFNLTKSVRKEMADKFTKAVLLPNPAAASFISCVKMPQKICQKLIRISRYQSCVLGPLPQECRGYLPEHGCRGVICHRVPAGQ
;
A
#
# COMPACT_ATOMS: atom_id res chain seq x y z
N MET A 1 -9.81 -32.49 -3.23
CA MET A 1 -8.93 -32.18 -2.07
C MET A 1 -9.53 -30.97 -1.38
N SER A 2 -9.88 -31.08 -0.10
CA SER A 2 -10.59 -30.03 0.63
C SER A 2 -9.68 -28.85 0.96
N ALA A 3 -10.23 -27.65 0.98
CA ALA A 3 -9.56 -26.36 1.18
C ALA A 3 -8.91 -26.16 2.58
N ALA A 4 -8.70 -27.23 3.34
CA ALA A 4 -8.25 -27.19 4.74
C ALA A 4 -6.76 -27.55 4.94
N GLU A 5 -6.02 -27.90 3.88
CA GLU A 5 -4.59 -28.29 3.98
C GLU A 5 -3.62 -27.38 3.20
N ALA A 6 -3.93 -26.09 3.08
CA ALA A 6 -2.94 -25.07 2.71
C ALA A 6 -2.66 -24.17 3.91
N GLY A 7 -2.06 -24.74 4.95
CA GLY A 7 -1.60 -23.96 6.10
C GLY A 7 -0.57 -22.90 5.66
N GLY A 8 -0.81 -21.64 5.99
CA GLY A 8 0.28 -20.77 6.43
C GLY A 8 0.61 -19.52 5.63
N VAL A 9 -0.33 -18.70 5.19
CA VAL A 9 0.00 -17.29 4.93
C VAL A 9 -1.06 -16.45 5.64
N PHE A 10 -0.65 -15.34 6.25
CA PHE A 10 -1.51 -14.37 6.94
C PHE A 10 -2.81 -14.09 6.15
N ARG A 11 -3.88 -13.65 6.81
CA ARG A 11 -5.16 -13.36 6.13
C ARG A 11 -4.93 -12.38 4.98
N ARG A 12 -5.36 -12.76 3.78
CA ARG A 12 -5.21 -11.98 2.55
C ARG A 12 -6.56 -11.41 2.13
N ALA A 13 -6.55 -10.36 1.31
CA ALA A 13 -7.76 -9.87 0.68
C ALA A 13 -8.30 -10.89 -0.34
N GLN A 14 -9.61 -11.11 -0.32
CA GLN A 14 -10.33 -11.99 -1.24
C GLN A 14 -11.73 -11.42 -1.49
N GLY A 15 -12.27 -11.61 -2.69
CA GLY A 15 -13.61 -11.11 -3.02
C GLY A 15 -13.74 -9.58 -2.96
N ARG A 16 -12.64 -8.86 -3.22
CA ARG A 16 -12.49 -7.40 -3.17
C ARG A 16 -12.74 -6.80 -1.78
N THR A 17 -12.55 -7.61 -0.73
CA THR A 17 -12.66 -7.22 0.68
C THR A 17 -11.53 -7.81 1.52
N LEU A 18 -11.43 -7.36 2.78
CA LEU A 18 -10.52 -7.92 3.78
C LEU A 18 -11.29 -8.43 5.00
N ASP A 19 -11.44 -9.75 5.11
CA ASP A 19 -12.25 -10.42 6.14
C ASP A 19 -11.74 -10.23 7.58
N ALA A 20 -10.55 -9.65 7.76
CA ALA A 20 -10.11 -9.18 9.07
C ALA A 20 -10.99 -8.05 9.63
N PHE A 21 -11.74 -7.37 8.77
CA PHE A 21 -12.59 -6.22 9.11
C PHE A 21 -14.00 -6.35 8.54
N PRO A 22 -14.87 -7.12 9.20
CA PRO A 22 -16.26 -7.24 8.78
C PRO A 22 -16.96 -5.87 8.77
N ALA A 23 -17.55 -5.52 7.64
CA ALA A 23 -18.03 -4.16 7.39
C ALA A 23 -19.14 -3.75 8.37
N GLU A 24 -19.99 -4.68 8.78
CA GLU A 24 -21.06 -4.44 9.77
C GLU A 24 -20.54 -4.05 11.16
N GLN A 25 -19.28 -4.34 11.47
CA GLN A 25 -18.66 -4.03 12.77
C GLN A 25 -17.79 -2.78 12.71
N GLU A 26 -17.28 -2.43 11.52
CA GLU A 26 -16.25 -1.41 11.31
C GLU A 26 -16.74 -0.14 10.60
N ARG A 27 -17.97 -0.12 10.07
CA ARG A 27 -18.54 1.06 9.39
C ARG A 27 -18.88 2.23 10.31
N GLU A 28 -18.98 1.99 11.61
CA GLU A 28 -19.32 3.01 12.59
C GLU A 28 -18.06 3.56 13.26
N TRP A 29 -18.00 4.90 13.40
CA TRP A 29 -16.93 5.55 14.14
C TRP A 29 -17.06 5.24 15.63
N LYS A 30 -16.01 4.62 16.19
CA LYS A 30 -15.96 4.23 17.62
C LYS A 30 -14.91 4.98 18.43
N GLY A 31 -14.06 5.76 17.77
CA GLY A 31 -12.97 6.48 18.41
C GLY A 31 -11.70 6.49 17.57
N PRO A 32 -10.70 7.29 17.98
CA PRO A 32 -9.46 7.41 17.25
C PRO A 32 -8.71 6.08 17.23
N PHE A 33 -8.07 5.81 16.11
CA PHE A 33 -7.19 4.66 15.96
C PHE A 33 -5.97 5.04 15.14
N TYR A 34 -5.00 4.13 15.08
CA TYR A 34 -3.82 4.30 14.26
C TYR A 34 -3.47 3.00 13.54
N PHE A 35 -2.75 3.14 12.44
CA PHE A 35 -2.22 2.04 11.65
C PHE A 35 -0.78 2.32 11.26
N ILE A 36 -0.09 1.28 10.85
CA ILE A 36 1.30 1.37 10.40
C ILE A 36 1.35 1.23 8.90
N GLN A 37 2.12 2.07 8.23
CA GLN A 37 2.44 1.96 6.82
C GLN A 37 3.92 1.71 6.63
N GLY A 38 4.25 0.67 5.88
CA GLY A 38 5.56 0.49 5.27
C GLY A 38 5.45 0.40 3.76
N ALA A 39 6.59 0.35 3.09
CA ALA A 39 6.66 0.13 1.64
C ALA A 39 8.04 -0.41 1.28
N ASP A 40 8.14 -1.00 0.09
CA ASP A 40 9.40 -1.40 -0.52
C ASP A 40 10.30 -2.26 0.40
N PRO A 41 9.79 -3.33 1.04
CA PRO A 41 10.69 -4.29 1.65
C PRO A 41 11.64 -4.88 0.60
N GLN A 42 11.17 -5.01 -0.65
CA GLN A 42 11.92 -5.20 -1.89
C GLN A 42 13.13 -6.13 -1.77
N PHE A 43 12.89 -7.35 -1.26
CA PHE A 43 13.93 -8.36 -1.04
C PHE A 43 14.73 -8.59 -2.33
N GLY A 44 16.03 -8.31 -2.29
CA GLY A 44 16.96 -8.49 -3.41
C GLY A 44 17.42 -7.18 -4.03
N LEU A 45 16.83 -6.03 -3.65
CA LEU A 45 17.21 -4.74 -4.23
C LEU A 45 18.57 -4.24 -3.73
N MET A 46 18.87 -4.40 -2.43
CA MET A 46 19.96 -3.63 -1.81
C MET A 46 21.32 -3.93 -2.43
N LYS A 47 21.62 -5.22 -2.67
CA LYS A 47 22.83 -5.62 -3.39
C LYS A 47 22.79 -5.12 -4.81
N ALA A 48 21.75 -5.46 -5.56
CA ALA A 48 21.56 -5.10 -6.98
C ALA A 48 21.77 -3.60 -7.22
N TRP A 49 21.22 -2.77 -6.34
CA TRP A 49 21.39 -1.32 -6.39
C TRP A 49 22.81 -0.88 -6.04
N SER A 50 23.42 -1.46 -5.00
CA SER A 50 24.77 -1.09 -4.57
C SER A 50 25.86 -1.40 -5.59
N THR A 51 25.67 -2.46 -6.38
CA THR A 51 26.58 -2.88 -7.44
C THR A 51 26.23 -2.27 -8.80
N GLY A 52 25.05 -1.65 -8.93
CA GLY A 52 24.53 -1.13 -10.20
C GLY A 52 24.06 -2.20 -11.18
N ASP A 53 23.91 -3.45 -10.72
CA ASP A 53 23.43 -4.59 -11.52
C ASP A 53 22.01 -4.94 -11.09
N CYS A 54 21.05 -4.10 -11.47
CA CYS A 54 19.64 -4.27 -11.10
C CYS A 54 18.99 -5.52 -11.74
N ASP A 55 19.56 -6.01 -12.84
CA ASP A 55 19.01 -7.12 -13.63
C ASP A 55 19.47 -8.49 -13.11
N ASN A 56 20.69 -8.59 -12.55
CA ASN A 56 21.25 -9.87 -12.09
C ASN A 56 21.65 -9.89 -10.62
N GLY A 57 21.75 -8.73 -9.96
CA GLY A 57 22.20 -8.61 -8.57
C GLY A 57 21.14 -8.89 -7.50
N GLY A 58 20.00 -9.46 -7.88
CA GLY A 58 18.87 -9.81 -6.99
C GLY A 58 19.01 -11.17 -6.30
N ASP A 59 20.21 -11.74 -6.26
CA ASP A 59 20.55 -13.07 -5.75
C ASP A 59 20.83 -13.11 -4.23
N GLU A 60 20.89 -11.96 -3.56
CA GLU A 60 21.10 -11.84 -2.11
C GLU A 60 20.15 -10.83 -1.47
N TRP A 61 19.53 -11.19 -0.33
CA TRP A 61 18.54 -10.34 0.37
C TRP A 61 18.55 -10.47 1.90
N GLU A 62 19.68 -10.90 2.49
CA GLU A 62 19.81 -11.10 3.93
C GLU A 62 19.63 -9.80 4.73
N GLN A 63 20.06 -8.68 4.16
CA GLN A 63 19.95 -7.38 4.79
C GLN A 63 18.49 -6.92 4.86
N GLU A 64 17.72 -7.13 3.79
CA GLU A 64 16.29 -6.86 3.72
C GLU A 64 15.52 -7.74 4.71
N ILE A 65 15.85 -9.03 4.82
CA ILE A 65 15.30 -9.92 5.86
C ILE A 65 15.50 -9.30 7.26
N ARG A 66 16.73 -8.92 7.60
CA ARG A 66 17.05 -8.35 8.92
C ARG A 66 16.28 -7.07 9.19
N LEU A 67 16.19 -6.18 8.20
CA LEU A 67 15.47 -4.90 8.34
C LEU A 67 13.96 -5.12 8.51
N THR A 68 13.36 -6.03 7.75
CA THR A 68 11.93 -6.34 7.88
C THR A 68 11.64 -7.05 9.21
N GLU A 69 12.49 -7.97 9.66
CA GLU A 69 12.37 -8.59 10.99
C GLU A 69 12.44 -7.55 12.12
N GLN A 70 13.35 -6.57 12.03
CA GLN A 70 13.44 -5.46 12.99
C GLN A 70 12.18 -4.59 12.98
N ALA A 71 11.65 -4.26 11.80
CA ALA A 71 10.41 -3.50 11.68
C ALA A 71 9.23 -4.25 12.32
N ILE A 72 9.08 -5.55 12.05
CA ILE A 72 8.04 -6.39 12.66
C ILE A 72 8.20 -6.46 14.17
N GLN A 73 9.42 -6.65 14.68
CA GLN A 73 9.67 -6.66 16.13
C GLN A 73 9.29 -5.32 16.78
N ALA A 74 9.53 -4.20 16.11
CA ALA A 74 9.12 -2.88 16.59
C ALA A 74 7.60 -2.73 16.59
N ILE A 75 6.93 -3.10 15.49
CA ILE A 75 5.46 -3.06 15.34
C ILE A 75 4.78 -3.92 16.41
N ASN A 76 5.29 -5.14 16.65
CA ASN A 76 4.73 -6.05 17.64
C ASN A 76 4.89 -5.54 19.07
N LYS A 77 5.84 -4.63 19.36
CA LYS A 77 6.01 -4.04 20.69
C LYS A 77 5.08 -2.85 20.97
N LEU A 78 4.38 -2.33 19.96
CA LEU A 78 3.49 -1.19 20.12
C LEU A 78 2.29 -1.54 21.02
N ASN A 79 1.94 -0.61 21.91
CA ASN A 79 0.78 -0.70 22.80
C ASN A 79 0.11 0.68 22.97
N PRO A 80 -1.21 0.82 22.66
CA PRO A 80 -2.11 -0.20 22.12
C PRO A 80 -1.65 -0.70 20.75
N LYS A 81 -2.06 -1.89 20.31
CA LYS A 81 -1.66 -2.44 19.00
C LYS A 81 -2.23 -1.57 17.85
N PRO A 82 -1.51 -1.41 16.72
CA PRO A 82 -2.08 -0.77 15.54
C PRO A 82 -3.24 -1.60 15.00
N ARG A 83 -4.22 -0.93 14.38
CA ARG A 83 -5.39 -1.62 13.79
C ARG A 83 -5.01 -2.53 12.62
N PHE A 84 -3.98 -2.16 11.85
CA PHE A 84 -3.39 -2.96 10.78
C PHE A 84 -1.99 -2.44 10.42
N PHE A 85 -1.27 -3.23 9.63
CA PHE A 85 -0.01 -2.86 9.00
C PHE A 85 -0.14 -2.99 7.47
N VAL A 86 0.01 -1.88 6.75
CA VAL A 86 -0.02 -1.86 5.28
C VAL A 86 1.40 -1.83 4.69
N LEU A 87 1.62 -2.60 3.62
CA LEU A 87 2.84 -2.57 2.81
C LEU A 87 2.52 -2.08 1.40
N CYS A 88 2.95 -0.86 1.07
CA CYS A 88 2.64 -0.18 -0.19
C CYS A 88 3.55 -0.62 -1.35
N GLY A 89 3.44 -1.87 -1.79
CA GLY A 89 4.04 -2.38 -3.03
C GLY A 89 5.56 -2.57 -3.00
N ASP A 90 6.05 -3.12 -4.12
CA ASP A 90 7.41 -3.62 -4.33
C ASP A 90 7.84 -4.53 -3.18
N LEU A 91 7.05 -5.59 -2.99
CA LEU A 91 7.24 -6.54 -1.92
C LEU A 91 8.59 -7.26 -2.08
N ILE A 92 8.92 -7.64 -3.31
CA ILE A 92 10.18 -8.30 -3.68
C ILE A 92 10.82 -7.61 -4.89
N HIS A 93 12.13 -7.79 -5.09
CA HIS A 93 12.85 -7.15 -6.20
C HIS A 93 12.67 -7.86 -7.53
N ALA A 94 12.61 -9.20 -7.55
CA ALA A 94 12.51 -9.93 -8.80
C ALA A 94 11.14 -9.73 -9.46
N MET A 95 11.12 -9.05 -10.60
CA MET A 95 9.94 -8.85 -11.45
C MET A 95 9.31 -10.19 -11.89
N PRO A 96 8.03 -10.23 -12.30
CA PRO A 96 7.42 -11.44 -12.84
C PRO A 96 8.27 -12.09 -13.94
N GLY A 97 8.49 -13.40 -13.84
CA GLY A 97 9.32 -14.17 -14.77
C GLY A 97 10.84 -14.09 -14.55
N MET A 98 11.33 -13.30 -13.58
CA MET A 98 12.76 -13.21 -13.27
C MET A 98 13.24 -14.27 -12.27
N PRO A 99 14.54 -14.63 -12.27
CA PRO A 99 15.13 -15.49 -11.26
C PRO A 99 14.90 -15.00 -9.82
N TRP A 100 15.00 -15.92 -8.85
CA TRP A 100 14.91 -15.66 -7.41
C TRP A 100 13.54 -15.19 -6.88
N ARG A 101 12.58 -14.91 -7.74
CA ARG A 101 11.24 -14.43 -7.36
C ARG A 101 10.54 -15.33 -6.36
N LYS A 102 10.62 -16.65 -6.57
CA LYS A 102 9.99 -17.64 -5.68
C LYS A 102 10.67 -17.66 -4.31
N GLU A 103 11.99 -17.58 -4.28
CA GLU A 103 12.80 -17.60 -3.06
C GLU A 103 12.60 -16.32 -2.25
N GLN A 104 12.68 -15.16 -2.89
CA GLN A 104 12.39 -13.85 -2.27
C GLN A 104 10.96 -13.80 -1.72
N THR A 105 9.97 -14.27 -2.48
CA THR A 105 8.56 -14.36 -2.04
C THR A 105 8.44 -15.23 -0.78
N LYS A 106 9.04 -16.43 -0.82
CA LYS A 106 8.97 -17.38 0.29
C LYS A 106 9.58 -16.81 1.57
N ASP A 107 10.73 -16.15 1.47
CA ASP A 107 11.38 -15.55 2.63
C ASP A 107 10.63 -14.34 3.16
N LEU A 108 10.10 -13.48 2.29
CA LEU A 108 9.27 -12.37 2.75
C LEU A 108 8.01 -12.89 3.45
N GLN A 109 7.30 -13.87 2.88
CA GLN A 109 6.16 -14.50 3.54
C GLN A 109 6.54 -15.10 4.89
N ARG A 110 7.70 -15.77 4.99
CA ARG A 110 8.23 -16.31 6.25
C ARG A 110 8.41 -15.21 7.30
N VAL A 111 9.01 -14.08 6.92
CA VAL A 111 9.23 -12.95 7.83
C VAL A 111 7.91 -12.31 8.24
N LEU A 112 6.99 -12.04 7.30
CA LEU A 112 5.69 -11.43 7.56
C LEU A 112 4.78 -12.28 8.45
N ARG A 113 4.94 -13.61 8.49
CA ARG A 113 4.23 -14.48 9.45
C ARG A 113 4.51 -14.15 10.92
N ASN A 114 5.59 -13.42 11.20
CA ASN A 114 5.95 -13.03 12.56
C ASN A 114 5.25 -11.74 13.02
N VAL A 115 4.48 -11.07 12.15
CA VAL A 115 3.58 -9.98 12.58
C VAL A 115 2.58 -10.54 13.57
N ASP A 116 2.34 -9.81 14.65
CA ASP A 116 1.38 -10.19 15.68
C ASP A 116 0.02 -10.50 15.03
N ARG A 117 -0.61 -11.61 15.45
CA ARG A 117 -1.84 -12.11 14.83
C ARG A 117 -3.02 -11.14 14.98
N ASP A 118 -2.96 -10.25 15.96
CA ASP A 118 -3.96 -9.21 16.19
C ASP A 118 -3.74 -7.97 15.29
N ILE A 119 -2.69 -7.95 14.47
CA ILE A 119 -2.39 -6.88 13.50
C ILE A 119 -2.56 -7.43 12.07
N PRO A 120 -3.75 -7.25 11.46
CA PRO A 120 -3.98 -7.60 10.06
C PRO A 120 -2.97 -6.94 9.11
N LEU A 121 -2.55 -7.68 8.09
CA LEU A 121 -1.70 -7.20 7.01
C LEU A 121 -2.55 -6.73 5.83
N VAL A 122 -2.19 -5.57 5.28
CA VAL A 122 -2.78 -5.02 4.06
C VAL A 122 -1.65 -4.94 3.02
N LEU A 123 -1.80 -5.64 1.91
CA LEU A 123 -0.78 -5.67 0.86
C LEU A 123 -1.27 -4.91 -0.37
N VAL A 124 -0.43 -4.03 -0.88
CA VAL A 124 -0.66 -3.25 -2.10
C VAL A 124 0.32 -3.75 -3.14
N SER A 125 -0.08 -3.83 -4.41
CA SER A 125 0.82 -4.19 -5.51
C SER A 125 1.65 -2.99 -5.97
N GLY A 126 2.94 -3.23 -6.20
CA GLY A 126 3.87 -2.33 -6.90
C GLY A 126 4.31 -2.88 -8.26
N ASN A 127 5.15 -2.13 -8.97
CA ASN A 127 5.56 -2.49 -10.32
C ASN A 127 6.46 -3.74 -10.33
N HIS A 128 7.19 -4.03 -9.25
CA HIS A 128 7.93 -5.29 -9.10
C HIS A 128 7.05 -6.50 -8.80
N ASP A 129 5.83 -6.26 -8.32
CA ASP A 129 4.92 -7.33 -7.95
C ASP A 129 4.08 -7.79 -9.15
N VAL A 130 3.64 -6.86 -10.00
CA VAL A 130 2.76 -7.15 -11.16
C VAL A 130 3.39 -6.86 -12.53
N GLY A 131 4.58 -6.26 -12.57
CA GLY A 131 5.29 -5.83 -13.78
C GLY A 131 5.00 -4.38 -14.18
N ASN A 132 5.94 -3.70 -14.85
CA ASN A 132 5.75 -2.32 -15.33
C ASN A 132 4.59 -2.18 -16.33
N VAL A 133 4.33 -3.24 -17.10
CA VAL A 133 3.17 -3.37 -17.99
C VAL A 133 2.49 -4.70 -17.66
N PRO A 134 1.58 -4.74 -16.68
CA PRO A 134 0.99 -5.96 -16.17
C PRO A 134 0.19 -6.68 -17.24
N THR A 135 0.12 -8.00 -17.12
CA THR A 135 -0.69 -8.88 -17.97
C THR A 135 -1.69 -9.65 -17.13
N PRO A 136 -2.71 -10.28 -17.72
CA PRO A 136 -3.63 -11.12 -16.95
C PRO A 136 -2.90 -12.20 -16.13
N GLU A 137 -1.80 -12.75 -16.65
CA GLU A 137 -1.00 -13.78 -15.99
C GLU A 137 -0.25 -13.23 -14.78
N THR A 138 0.38 -12.05 -14.88
CA THR A 138 1.11 -11.46 -13.74
C THR A 138 0.16 -11.00 -12.64
N ILE A 139 -1.05 -10.56 -12.98
CA ILE A 139 -2.11 -10.24 -12.02
C ILE A 139 -2.62 -11.50 -11.33
N ALA A 140 -2.86 -12.58 -12.08
CA ALA A 140 -3.28 -13.86 -11.48
C ALA A 140 -2.22 -14.41 -10.52
N GLU A 141 -0.93 -14.32 -10.88
CA GLU A 141 0.18 -14.70 -10.00
C GLU A 141 0.19 -13.89 -8.70
N PHE A 142 -0.02 -12.57 -8.78
CA PHE A 142 -0.14 -11.72 -7.59
C PHE A 142 -1.32 -12.15 -6.72
N GLN A 143 -2.49 -12.37 -7.32
CA GLN A 143 -3.71 -12.78 -6.62
C GLN A 143 -3.54 -14.12 -5.89
N GLU A 144 -2.91 -15.10 -6.53
CA GLU A 144 -2.58 -16.39 -5.93
C GLU A 144 -1.59 -16.25 -4.76
N THR A 145 -0.63 -15.34 -4.88
CA THR A 145 0.47 -15.19 -3.93
C THR A 145 0.14 -14.31 -2.73
N TRP A 146 -0.51 -13.17 -2.96
CA TRP A 146 -0.67 -12.07 -2.00
C TRP A 146 -2.13 -11.71 -1.73
N GLY A 147 -3.07 -12.19 -2.55
CA GLY A 147 -4.49 -11.84 -2.49
C GLY A 147 -4.86 -10.76 -3.49
N ASP A 148 -6.09 -10.28 -3.43
CA ASP A 148 -6.63 -9.34 -4.41
C ASP A 148 -5.74 -8.10 -4.60
N ASP A 149 -5.49 -7.73 -5.86
CA ASP A 149 -4.62 -6.62 -6.26
C ASP A 149 -5.24 -5.23 -6.06
N TYR A 150 -6.57 -5.20 -5.89
CA TYR A 150 -7.33 -4.04 -5.45
C TYR A 150 -8.55 -4.52 -4.65
N PHE A 151 -8.90 -3.79 -3.60
CA PHE A 151 -9.99 -4.14 -2.69
C PHE A 151 -10.32 -2.96 -1.77
N SER A 152 -11.41 -3.06 -1.01
CA SER A 152 -11.76 -2.07 0.01
C SER A 152 -12.06 -2.74 1.35
N PHE A 153 -11.95 -1.99 2.43
CA PHE A 153 -12.30 -2.45 3.76
C PHE A 153 -12.64 -1.26 4.66
N TRP A 154 -13.36 -1.52 5.75
CA TRP A 154 -13.73 -0.50 6.72
C TRP A 154 -12.90 -0.68 7.98
N VAL A 155 -12.45 0.41 8.61
CA VAL A 155 -11.91 0.37 9.98
C VAL A 155 -12.42 1.58 10.74
N GLY A 156 -13.14 1.35 11.83
CA GLY A 156 -13.59 2.40 12.75
C GLY A 156 -14.26 3.60 12.08
N GLY A 157 -15.13 3.38 11.09
CA GLY A 157 -15.87 4.42 10.37
C GLY A 157 -15.16 5.00 9.15
N VAL A 158 -13.94 4.54 8.84
CA VAL A 158 -13.14 5.01 7.71
C VAL A 158 -13.13 3.96 6.61
N LEU A 159 -13.38 4.38 5.37
CA LEU A 159 -13.25 3.53 4.19
C LEU A 159 -11.79 3.52 3.72
N PHE A 160 -11.20 2.34 3.57
CA PHE A 160 -9.89 2.17 2.98
C PHE A 160 -10.03 1.55 1.59
N LEU A 161 -9.33 2.12 0.62
CA LEU A 161 -9.28 1.66 -0.77
C LEU A 161 -7.84 1.29 -1.11
N VAL A 162 -7.62 0.06 -1.55
CA VAL A 162 -6.34 -0.40 -2.09
C VAL A 162 -6.48 -0.47 -3.61
N LEU A 163 -5.63 0.28 -4.33
CA LEU A 163 -5.63 0.32 -5.78
C LEU A 163 -4.38 -0.35 -6.35
N ASN A 164 -4.56 -1.08 -7.44
CA ASN A 164 -3.47 -1.42 -8.33
C ASN A 164 -3.16 -0.20 -9.20
N SER A 165 -2.23 0.63 -8.74
CA SER A 165 -1.80 1.84 -9.46
C SER A 165 -1.07 1.54 -10.76
N GLN A 166 -0.59 0.31 -10.96
CA GLN A 166 0.07 -0.04 -12.21
C GLN A 166 -0.90 0.00 -13.39
N PHE A 167 -2.18 -0.31 -13.17
CA PHE A 167 -3.18 -0.12 -14.21
C PHE A 167 -3.43 1.36 -14.56
N LEU A 168 -3.17 2.28 -13.63
CA LEU A 168 -3.25 3.72 -13.88
C LEU A 168 -2.03 4.22 -14.66
N TYR A 169 -0.89 3.53 -14.54
CA TYR A 169 0.36 3.87 -15.21
C TYR A 169 0.42 3.33 -16.64
N ASP A 170 0.28 2.02 -16.82
CA ASP A 170 0.22 1.37 -18.14
C ASP A 170 -0.53 0.04 -18.06
N ALA A 171 -1.78 0.00 -18.53
CA ALA A 171 -2.59 -1.21 -18.63
C ALA A 171 -2.73 -1.74 -20.06
N SER A 172 -1.85 -1.36 -20.98
CA SER A 172 -1.98 -1.66 -22.42
C SER A 172 -2.11 -3.17 -22.73
N ARG A 173 -1.55 -4.03 -21.87
CA ARG A 173 -1.61 -5.50 -22.00
C ARG A 173 -2.75 -6.16 -21.24
N CYS A 174 -3.54 -5.41 -20.48
CA CYS A 174 -4.68 -5.93 -19.72
C CYS A 174 -5.84 -4.91 -19.58
N PRO A 175 -6.31 -4.27 -20.68
CA PRO A 175 -7.30 -3.19 -20.62
C PRO A 175 -8.62 -3.60 -19.94
N THR A 176 -9.04 -4.85 -20.08
CA THR A 176 -10.25 -5.37 -19.41
C THR A 176 -10.11 -5.40 -17.89
N LEU A 177 -8.94 -5.74 -17.35
CA LEU A 177 -8.70 -5.74 -15.90
C LEU A 177 -8.68 -4.32 -15.35
N LYS A 178 -8.06 -3.38 -16.08
CA LYS A 178 -8.13 -1.96 -15.76
C LYS A 178 -9.57 -1.45 -15.74
N GLN A 179 -10.36 -1.76 -16.77
CA GLN A 179 -11.77 -1.38 -16.83
C GLN A 179 -12.57 -1.92 -15.63
N ALA A 180 -12.28 -3.15 -15.20
CA ALA A 180 -12.92 -3.74 -14.01
C ALA A 180 -12.55 -2.98 -12.72
N GLN A 181 -11.29 -2.58 -12.54
CA GLN A 181 -10.87 -1.74 -11.41
C GLN A 181 -11.55 -0.36 -11.47
N ASP A 182 -11.63 0.27 -12.65
CA ASP A 182 -12.27 1.59 -12.80
C ASP A 182 -13.75 1.56 -12.41
N GLN A 183 -14.48 0.58 -12.94
CA GLN A 183 -15.90 0.39 -12.59
C GLN A 183 -16.08 0.09 -11.10
N TRP A 184 -15.21 -0.73 -10.53
CA TRP A 184 -15.24 -1.02 -9.10
C TRP A 184 -14.97 0.22 -8.27
N LEU A 185 -13.98 1.05 -8.64
CA LEU A 185 -13.65 2.27 -7.92
C LEU A 185 -14.81 3.27 -7.97
N ASP A 186 -15.43 3.46 -9.14
CA ASP A 186 -16.59 4.33 -9.29
C ASP A 186 -17.76 3.85 -8.40
N GLN A 187 -17.97 2.55 -8.28
CA GLN A 187 -18.95 1.96 -7.35
C GLN A 187 -18.59 2.21 -5.87
N GLN A 188 -17.32 2.06 -5.47
CA GLN A 188 -16.88 2.35 -4.11
C GLN A 188 -17.08 3.83 -3.75
N LEU A 189 -16.72 4.74 -4.66
CA LEU A 189 -16.87 6.18 -4.45
C LEU A 189 -18.35 6.59 -4.37
N SER A 190 -19.21 6.01 -5.22
CA SER A 190 -20.67 6.20 -5.16
C SER A 190 -21.24 5.70 -3.83
N THR A 191 -20.81 4.51 -3.39
CA THR A 191 -21.23 3.92 -2.11
C THR A 191 -20.79 4.79 -0.93
N ALA A 192 -19.56 5.30 -0.95
CA ALA A 192 -19.05 6.22 0.07
C ALA A 192 -19.90 7.49 0.16
N GLY A 193 -20.29 8.07 -0.98
CA GLY A 193 -21.19 9.23 -1.02
C GLY A 193 -22.60 8.92 -0.48
N GLN A 194 -23.19 7.79 -0.88
CA GLN A 194 -24.52 7.37 -0.41
C GLN A 194 -24.55 7.09 1.10
N GLN A 195 -23.48 6.48 1.62
CA GLN A 195 -23.33 6.15 3.04
C GLN A 195 -22.83 7.34 3.88
N LYS A 196 -22.63 8.51 3.28
CA LYS A 196 -22.09 9.71 3.94
C LYS A 196 -20.77 9.42 4.66
N CYS A 197 -19.91 8.65 4.02
CA CYS A 197 -18.59 8.30 4.54
C CYS A 197 -17.82 9.58 4.85
N GLN A 198 -17.39 9.75 6.10
CA GLN A 198 -16.67 10.95 6.52
C GLN A 198 -15.22 10.95 6.06
N HIS A 199 -14.58 9.79 5.94
CA HIS A 199 -13.17 9.70 5.60
C HIS A 199 -12.90 8.48 4.72
N ALA A 200 -12.14 8.69 3.64
CA ALA A 200 -11.67 7.62 2.78
C ALA A 200 -10.15 7.72 2.61
N ILE A 201 -9.43 6.61 2.76
CA ILE A 201 -7.97 6.58 2.61
C ILE A 201 -7.63 5.65 1.44
N VAL A 202 -6.78 6.12 0.54
CA VAL A 202 -6.37 5.39 -0.66
C VAL A 202 -4.92 4.96 -0.52
N PHE A 203 -4.68 3.66 -0.55
CA PHE A 203 -3.35 3.07 -0.65
C PHE A 203 -3.05 2.68 -2.09
N GLN A 204 -1.89 3.08 -2.57
CA GLN A 204 -1.38 2.72 -3.87
C GLN A 204 0.15 2.82 -3.89
N HIS A 205 0.80 2.13 -4.83
CA HIS A 205 2.25 2.15 -4.92
C HIS A 205 2.78 3.39 -5.64
N ILE A 206 2.27 3.67 -6.84
CA ILE A 206 2.69 4.82 -7.66
C ILE A 206 1.94 6.06 -7.18
N PRO A 207 2.64 7.13 -6.78
CA PRO A 207 1.98 8.37 -6.40
C PRO A 207 1.26 9.03 -7.57
N LEU A 208 0.19 9.77 -7.27
CA LEU A 208 -0.39 10.68 -8.26
C LEU A 208 0.69 11.66 -8.73
N PHE A 209 1.33 12.35 -7.79
CA PHE A 209 2.42 13.31 -8.02
C PHE A 209 3.41 13.30 -6.83
N LEU A 210 4.59 13.84 -7.04
CA LEU A 210 5.71 13.92 -6.10
C LEU A 210 5.82 15.28 -5.41
N GLN A 211 5.61 16.34 -6.17
CA GLN A 211 5.75 17.73 -5.75
C GLN A 211 4.46 18.49 -6.00
N SER A 212 3.89 18.39 -7.20
CA SER A 212 2.65 19.09 -7.54
C SER A 212 1.83 18.34 -8.58
N ILE A 213 0.50 18.55 -8.59
CA ILE A 213 -0.39 17.88 -9.54
C ILE A 213 -0.05 18.19 -11.01
N ASP A 214 0.56 19.34 -11.28
CA ASP A 214 0.93 19.82 -12.62
C ASP A 214 2.41 19.55 -12.99
N GLU A 215 3.17 18.84 -12.16
CA GLU A 215 4.57 18.47 -12.45
C GLU A 215 4.71 17.60 -13.70
N ASP A 216 5.88 17.55 -14.33
CA ASP A 216 6.08 16.73 -15.51
C ASP A 216 5.95 15.24 -15.24
N ASP A 217 5.65 14.49 -16.30
CA ASP A 217 5.55 13.03 -16.22
C ASP A 217 6.96 12.44 -16.02
N ASP A 218 7.09 11.56 -15.05
CA ASP A 218 8.32 10.86 -14.68
C ASP A 218 7.99 9.37 -14.45
N TYR A 219 9.02 8.53 -14.36
CA TYR A 219 8.91 7.13 -13.99
C TYR A 219 8.19 6.93 -12.64
N PHE A 220 8.31 7.90 -11.74
CA PHE A 220 7.83 7.79 -10.37
C PHE A 220 6.45 8.40 -10.13
N ASN A 221 5.76 8.92 -11.14
CA ASN A 221 4.43 9.52 -10.99
C ASN A 221 3.50 9.07 -12.12
N LEU A 222 2.20 9.25 -11.93
CA LEU A 222 1.21 9.00 -12.99
C LEU A 222 1.28 10.11 -14.05
N THR A 223 0.73 9.90 -15.25
CA THR A 223 0.69 10.99 -16.25
C THR A 223 -0.24 12.12 -15.81
N LYS A 224 0.03 13.37 -16.20
CA LYS A 224 -0.82 14.53 -15.87
C LYS A 224 -2.31 14.29 -16.14
N SER A 225 -2.63 13.63 -17.26
CA SER A 225 -4.03 13.31 -17.62
C SER A 225 -4.69 12.41 -16.58
N VAL A 226 -4.01 11.31 -16.21
CA VAL A 226 -4.51 10.34 -15.22
C VAL A 226 -4.60 10.98 -13.83
N ARG A 227 -3.62 11.81 -13.44
CA ARG A 227 -3.66 12.53 -12.15
C ARG A 227 -4.90 13.39 -12.02
N LYS A 228 -5.20 14.18 -13.06
CA LYS A 228 -6.38 15.07 -13.09
C LYS A 228 -7.66 14.26 -13.05
N GLU A 229 -7.77 13.20 -13.83
CA GLU A 229 -8.92 12.29 -13.79
C GLU A 229 -9.16 11.74 -12.37
N MET A 230 -8.11 11.19 -11.74
CA MET A 230 -8.22 10.59 -10.41
C MET A 230 -8.50 11.64 -9.33
N ALA A 231 -7.85 12.81 -9.39
CA ALA A 231 -8.12 13.91 -8.47
C ALA A 231 -9.57 14.42 -8.59
N ASP A 232 -10.09 14.52 -9.82
CA ASP A 232 -11.48 14.89 -10.07
C ASP A 232 -12.44 13.83 -9.54
N LYS A 233 -12.17 12.54 -9.76
CA LYS A 233 -12.99 11.43 -9.21
C LYS A 233 -13.06 11.49 -7.69
N PHE A 234 -11.91 11.63 -7.03
CA PHE A 234 -11.85 11.73 -5.57
C PHE A 234 -12.55 12.97 -5.07
N THR A 235 -12.31 14.14 -5.67
CA THR A 235 -12.93 15.41 -5.25
C THR A 235 -14.44 15.40 -5.45
N LYS A 236 -14.94 14.86 -6.58
CA LYS A 236 -16.40 14.75 -6.82
C LYS A 236 -17.09 13.86 -5.79
N ALA A 237 -16.44 12.79 -5.34
CA ALA A 237 -16.98 11.93 -4.29
C ALA A 237 -17.15 12.66 -2.95
N VAL A 238 -16.35 13.71 -2.69
CA VAL A 238 -16.50 14.61 -1.53
C VAL A 238 -17.66 15.60 -1.69
N LEU A 239 -17.96 16.01 -2.92
CA LEU A 239 -18.92 17.09 -3.24
C LEU A 239 -20.35 16.60 -3.52
N LEU A 240 -20.64 15.29 -3.39
CA LEU A 240 -22.01 14.76 -3.43
C LEU A 240 -22.87 15.41 -2.32
N PRO A 241 -24.21 15.52 -2.46
CA PRO A 241 -25.04 16.56 -1.83
C PRO A 241 -25.26 16.46 -0.30
N ASN A 242 -24.33 15.88 0.46
CA ASN A 242 -24.26 16.00 1.91
C ASN A 242 -22.81 16.29 2.33
N PRO A 243 -22.52 17.48 2.91
CA PRO A 243 -21.16 17.94 3.20
C PRO A 243 -20.55 17.27 4.45
N ALA A 244 -20.64 15.94 4.56
CA ALA A 244 -19.76 15.19 5.44
C ALA A 244 -18.42 15.07 4.72
N ALA A 245 -17.41 15.81 5.18
CA ALA A 245 -16.17 16.07 4.46
C ALA A 245 -15.30 14.81 4.24
N ALA A 246 -15.61 14.02 3.20
CA ALA A 246 -14.74 12.94 2.73
C ALA A 246 -13.33 13.47 2.46
N SER A 247 -12.39 13.19 3.36
CA SER A 247 -10.99 13.55 3.18
C SER A 247 -10.27 12.38 2.55
N PHE A 248 -9.80 12.52 1.32
CA PHE A 248 -9.00 11.52 0.61
C PHE A 248 -7.52 11.69 0.95
N ILE A 249 -6.95 10.72 1.67
CA ILE A 249 -5.50 10.66 1.89
C ILE A 249 -4.93 9.59 0.97
N SER A 250 -4.13 10.01 -0.01
CA SER A 250 -3.30 9.07 -0.77
C SER A 250 -2.00 8.85 0.00
N CYS A 251 -1.71 7.59 0.29
CA CYS A 251 -0.49 7.16 0.96
C CYS A 251 0.39 6.41 -0.05
N VAL A 252 1.50 7.06 -0.43
CA VAL A 252 2.27 6.72 -1.64
C VAL A 252 3.77 6.60 -1.36
N LYS A 253 4.48 5.82 -2.18
CA LYS A 253 5.94 5.74 -2.22
C LYS A 253 6.53 7.10 -2.60
N MET A 254 7.59 7.55 -1.91
CA MET A 254 8.42 8.66 -2.39
C MET A 254 9.63 8.13 -3.18
N PRO A 255 9.99 8.77 -4.30
CA PRO A 255 11.19 8.43 -5.06
C PRO A 255 12.48 8.92 -4.42
N GLN A 256 13.55 8.15 -4.64
CA GLN A 256 14.87 8.29 -4.01
C GLN A 256 15.76 9.44 -4.53
N LYS A 257 15.27 10.49 -5.19
CA LYS A 257 16.17 11.48 -5.80
C LYS A 257 16.51 12.67 -4.87
N ILE A 258 17.77 12.63 -4.41
CA ILE A 258 18.65 13.66 -3.78
C ILE A 258 19.01 13.35 -2.31
N CYS A 259 20.08 12.57 -2.10
CA CYS A 259 21.15 12.90 -1.15
C CYS A 259 22.36 11.97 -1.32
N GLN A 260 23.35 12.43 -2.07
CA GLN A 260 24.73 12.02 -1.86
C GLN A 260 25.10 12.38 -0.42
N LYS A 261 25.57 11.38 0.35
CA LYS A 261 25.93 11.42 1.78
C LYS A 261 24.73 11.33 2.74
N LEU A 262 24.79 10.28 3.57
CA LEU A 262 23.91 9.92 4.69
C LEU A 262 22.62 9.20 4.29
N ILE A 263 22.61 7.90 4.62
CA ILE A 263 21.43 7.03 4.76
C ILE A 263 20.39 7.77 5.61
N ARG A 264 19.40 8.42 4.98
CA ARG A 264 18.32 9.13 5.68
C ARG A 264 17.00 9.02 4.94
N ILE A 265 16.07 8.34 5.61
CA ILE A 265 14.62 8.63 5.75
C ILE A 265 13.83 8.69 4.43
N SER A 266 13.06 7.63 4.16
CA SER A 266 11.85 7.71 3.33
C SER A 266 10.90 8.71 3.99
N ARG A 267 10.74 9.92 3.44
CA ARG A 267 9.53 10.70 3.72
C ARG A 267 8.43 10.02 2.91
N TYR A 268 7.23 9.80 3.46
CA TYR A 268 6.07 9.43 2.64
C TYR A 268 5.21 10.67 2.50
N GLN A 269 4.66 10.89 1.31
CA GLN A 269 3.68 11.94 1.15
C GLN A 269 2.34 11.38 1.63
N SER A 270 1.92 11.82 2.81
CA SER A 270 0.50 11.85 3.13
C SER A 270 0.00 13.15 2.51
N CYS A 271 -0.66 13.09 1.35
CA CYS A 271 -1.44 14.23 0.87
C CYS A 271 -2.66 14.35 1.79
N VAL A 272 -2.46 14.92 2.98
CA VAL A 272 -3.57 15.38 3.82
C VAL A 272 -3.92 16.77 3.33
N LEU A 273 -5.19 16.99 2.96
CA LEU A 273 -5.72 18.34 2.77
C LEU A 273 -5.97 19.05 4.13
N GLY A 274 -5.06 18.89 5.10
CA GLY A 274 -5.18 19.35 6.50
C GLY A 274 -3.96 18.99 7.37
N PRO A 275 -3.79 19.59 8.57
CA PRO A 275 -2.56 19.49 9.37
C PRO A 275 -2.36 18.18 10.16
N LEU A 276 -1.09 17.76 10.34
CA LEU A 276 -0.66 16.58 11.13
C LEU A 276 -0.46 16.89 12.64
N PRO A 277 -0.86 16.01 13.60
CA PRO A 277 -0.71 16.24 15.05
C PRO A 277 0.68 15.94 15.66
N GLN A 278 0.92 16.49 16.85
CA GLN A 278 2.21 16.55 17.56
C GLN A 278 2.64 15.25 18.27
N GLU A 279 1.71 14.30 18.48
CA GLU A 279 1.93 13.05 19.25
C GLU A 279 2.78 12.00 18.51
N CYS A 280 2.97 12.14 17.19
CA CYS A 280 3.82 11.26 16.38
C CYS A 280 5.33 11.60 16.45
N ARG A 281 5.73 12.59 17.27
CA ARG A 281 7.12 13.09 17.32
C ARG A 281 8.07 12.25 18.18
N GLY A 282 7.62 11.17 18.82
CA GLY A 282 8.36 10.51 19.92
C GLY A 282 8.83 9.06 19.72
N TYR A 283 8.51 8.39 18.61
CA TYR A 283 8.79 6.95 18.44
C TYR A 283 9.48 6.59 17.12
N LEU A 284 10.41 7.44 16.67
CA LEU A 284 11.42 7.03 15.69
C LEU A 284 12.56 6.35 16.47
N PRO A 285 12.92 5.10 16.18
CA PRO A 285 14.11 4.50 16.75
C PRO A 285 15.31 5.36 16.39
N GLU A 286 16.12 5.74 17.38
CA GLU A 286 17.45 6.25 17.12
C GLU A 286 18.17 5.23 16.23
N HIS A 287 18.54 5.68 15.02
CA HIS A 287 19.40 5.00 14.06
C HIS A 287 19.01 3.56 13.66
N GLY A 288 18.27 3.41 12.54
CA GLY A 288 18.43 2.19 11.72
C GLY A 288 17.19 1.62 11.03
N CYS A 289 15.97 1.88 11.49
CA CYS A 289 14.76 1.32 10.84
C CYS A 289 14.33 2.16 9.63
N ARG A 290 14.33 1.55 8.43
CA ARG A 290 13.87 2.17 7.18
C ARG A 290 12.37 1.90 6.98
N GLY A 291 11.63 2.92 6.54
CA GLY A 291 10.34 2.75 5.83
C GLY A 291 9.11 2.37 6.66
N VAL A 292 8.89 2.96 7.84
CA VAL A 292 7.65 2.76 8.60
C VAL A 292 7.10 4.10 9.09
N ILE A 293 5.87 4.46 8.71
CA ILE A 293 5.13 5.61 9.24
C ILE A 293 3.94 5.15 10.07
N CYS A 294 3.79 5.76 11.25
CA CYS A 294 2.59 5.66 12.06
C CYS A 294 1.59 6.74 11.62
N HIS A 295 0.42 6.32 11.14
CA HIS A 295 -0.68 7.21 10.78
C HIS A 295 -1.74 7.15 11.87
N ARG A 296 -2.06 8.29 12.47
CA ARG A 296 -3.19 8.44 13.37
C ARG A 296 -4.36 9.03 12.60
N VAL A 297 -5.53 8.42 12.69
CA VAL A 297 -6.77 9.02 12.22
C VAL A 297 -7.37 9.78 13.42
N PRO A 298 -7.33 11.13 13.44
CA PRO A 298 -7.91 11.90 14.54
C PRO A 298 -9.44 11.79 14.53
N ALA A 299 -10.08 12.18 15.63
CA ALA A 299 -11.54 12.31 15.67
C ALA A 299 -12.00 13.36 14.66
N GLY A 300 -12.97 12.98 13.81
CA GLY A 300 -13.67 13.92 12.95
C GLY A 300 -14.38 14.98 13.80
N GLN A 301 -14.10 16.24 13.51
CA GLN A 301 -15.04 17.33 13.75
C GLN A 301 -15.55 17.80 12.40
#